data_AF-A0A1W6JYE3-F1
#
_entry.id   AF-A0A1W6JYE3-F1
#
_cell.length_a   1.000
_cell.length_b   1.000
_cell.length_c   1.000
_cell.angle_alpha   90.00
_cell.angle_beta   90.00
_cell.angle_gamma   90.00
#
_symmetry.space_group_name_H-M   'P 1'
#
loop_
_entity.id
_entity.type
_entity.pdbx_description
1 polymer ?
#
loop_
_entity_poly.entity_id
_entity_poly.type
_entity_poly.pdbx_seq_one_letter_code
_entity_poly.pdbx_strand_id
1 'polypeptide(L)' 'MTNQAFLEIKNKYNELVTSYNKCRNCVDCESCDKAELLADELLTQLQDFNISELDGTEKDEIKNILFSVSSIFNELKKL' A
#
# COMPACT_ATOMS: atom_id res chain seq x y z
N MET A 1 0.40 -21.98 6.38
CA MET A 1 -0.43 -21.77 5.18
C MET A 1 -0.45 -20.28 4.95
N THR A 2 0.05 -19.79 3.82
CA THR A 2 0.12 -18.33 3.59
C THR A 2 -1.28 -17.79 3.37
N ASN A 3 -1.65 -16.74 4.09
CA ASN A 3 -2.96 -16.15 3.97
C ASN A 3 -3.11 -15.49 2.58
N GLN A 4 -4.11 -15.92 1.80
CA GLN A 4 -4.33 -15.44 0.43
C GLN A 4 -4.57 -13.93 0.41
N ALA A 5 -5.32 -13.39 1.37
CA ALA A 5 -5.61 -11.97 1.46
C ALA A 5 -4.36 -11.16 1.83
N PHE A 6 -3.45 -11.74 2.62
CA PHE A 6 -2.14 -11.13 2.91
C PHE A 6 -1.28 -11.02 1.65
N LEU A 7 -1.24 -12.07 0.81
CA LEU A 7 -0.51 -12.03 -0.46
C LEU A 7 -1.06 -10.97 -1.42
N GLU A 8 -2.38 -10.81 -1.47
CA GLU A 8 -3.03 -9.77 -2.28
C GLU A 8 -2.61 -8.36 -1.84
N ILE A 9 -2.60 -8.09 -0.53
CA ILE A 9 -2.11 -6.82 0.02
C ILE A 9 -0.65 -6.58 -0.36
N LYS A 10 0.21 -7.59 -0.23
CA LYS A 10 1.64 -7.46 -0.61
C LYS A 10 1.81 -7.16 -2.10
N ASN A 11 1.04 -7.81 -2.96
CA ASN A 11 1.10 -7.56 -4.39
C ASN A 11 0.66 -6.14 -4.74
N LYS A 12 -0.46 -5.68 -4.19
CA LYS A 12 -0.92 -4.29 -4.36
C LYS A 12 0.09 -3.28 -3.81
N TYR A 13 0.69 -3.56 -2.65
CA TYR A 13 1.72 -2.70 -2.06
C TYR A 13 2.94 -2.56 -2.98
N ASN A 14 3.42 -3.66 -3.57
CA ASN A 14 4.54 -3.60 -4.52
C ASN A 14 4.18 -2.78 -5.76
N GLU A 15 2.93 -2.88 -6.24
CA GLU A 15 2.44 -2.07 -7.36
C GLU A 15 2.35 -0.58 -7.00
N LEU A 16 1.90 -0.25 -5.78
CA LEU A 16 1.90 1.11 -5.25
C LEU A 16 3.32 1.67 -5.22
N VAL A 17 4.27 0.97 -4.61
CA VAL A 17 5.68 1.44 -4.51
C VAL A 17 6.27 1.69 -5.89
N THR A 18 5.97 0.82 -6.86
CA THR A 18 6.42 0.99 -8.25
C THR A 18 5.81 2.25 -8.88
N SER A 19 4.50 2.45 -8.71
CA SER A 19 3.78 3.60 -9.29
C SER A 19 4.20 4.92 -8.63
N TYR A 20 4.34 4.93 -7.30
CA TYR A 20 4.84 6.06 -6.52
C TYR A 20 6.28 6.42 -6.91
N ASN A 21 7.19 5.45 -7.04
CA ASN A 21 8.54 5.72 -7.51
C ASN A 21 8.56 6.32 -8.92
N LYS A 22 7.66 5.91 -9.81
CA LYS A 22 7.51 6.54 -11.13
C LYS A 22 6.97 7.97 -11.01
N CYS A 23 5.94 8.19 -10.21
CA CYS A 23 5.38 9.53 -9.93
C CYS A 23 6.44 10.48 -9.39
N ARG A 24 7.29 10.05 -8.46
CA ARG A 24 8.40 10.89 -7.96
C ARG A 24 9.40 11.31 -9.03
N ASN A 25 9.55 10.50 -10.08
CA ASN A 25 10.45 10.78 -11.20
C ASN A 25 9.72 11.46 -12.37
N CYS A 26 8.40 11.66 -12.29
CA CYS A 26 7.58 12.27 -13.31
C CYS A 26 6.40 13.01 -12.65
N VAL A 27 6.54 14.32 -12.51
CA VAL A 27 5.51 15.20 -11.95
C VAL A 27 4.28 15.18 -12.86
N ASP A 28 3.11 14.92 -12.29
CA ASP A 28 1.79 15.02 -12.94
C ASP A 28 1.60 14.06 -14.15
N CYS A 29 2.00 12.80 -13.96
CA CYS A 29 1.75 11.74 -14.94
C CYS A 29 0.70 10.76 -14.44
N GLU A 30 0.17 9.93 -15.34
CA GLU A 30 -0.78 8.85 -15.03
C GLU A 30 -0.30 7.91 -13.90
N SER A 31 1.01 7.86 -13.63
CA SER A 31 1.55 7.08 -12.51
C SER A 31 1.27 7.71 -11.14
N CYS A 32 1.09 9.03 -11.04
CA CYS A 32 0.67 9.71 -9.82
C CYS A 32 -0.79 9.40 -9.49
N ASP A 33 -1.70 9.55 -10.46
CA ASP A 33 -3.11 9.17 -10.30
C ASP A 33 -3.25 7.70 -9.89
N LYS A 34 -2.49 6.82 -10.55
CA LYS A 34 -2.46 5.40 -10.20
C LYS A 34 -1.92 5.15 -8.79
N ALA A 35 -0.87 5.87 -8.38
CA ALA A 35 -0.32 5.74 -7.03
C ALA A 35 -1.32 6.23 -5.96
N GLU A 36 -2.04 7.32 -6.21
CA GLU A 36 -3.08 7.81 -5.30
C GLU A 36 -4.22 6.82 -5.14
N LEU A 37 -4.75 6.31 -6.25
CA LEU A 37 -5.82 5.32 -6.24
C LEU A 37 -5.40 4.04 -5.52
N LEU A 38 -4.21 3.51 -5.80
CA LEU A 38 -3.69 2.32 -5.12
C LEU A 38 -3.46 2.55 -3.63
N ALA A 39 -3.00 3.73 -3.23
CA ALA A 39 -2.79 4.06 -1.83
C ALA A 39 -4.11 4.12 -1.05
N ASP A 40 -5.14 4.75 -1.62
CA ASP A 40 -6.47 4.84 -1.00
C ASP A 40 -7.15 3.46 -0.88
N GLU A 41 -7.09 2.65 -1.95
CA GLU A 41 -7.59 1.27 -1.93
C GLU A 41 -6.89 0.44 -0.86
N LEU A 42 -5.56 0.53 -0.76
CA LEU A 42 -4.78 -0.20 0.24
C LEU A 42 -5.12 0.23 1.66
N LEU A 43 -5.28 1.53 1.92
CA LEU A 43 -5.67 2.01 3.25
C LEU A 43 -7.05 1.48 3.66
N THR A 44 -8.01 1.50 2.73
CA THR A 44 -9.35 0.95 2.97
C THR A 44 -9.28 -0.55 3.25
N GLN A 45 -8.56 -1.30 2.42
CA GLN A 45 -8.39 -2.76 2.61
C GLN A 45 -7.70 -3.09 3.93
N LEU A 46 -6.69 -2.32 4.33
CA LEU A 46 -5.95 -2.53 5.58
C LEU A 46 -6.77 -2.18 6.82
N GLN A 47 -7.70 -1.22 6.74
CA GLN A 47 -8.61 -0.89 7.85
C GLN A 47 -9.59 -2.04 8.14
N ASP A 48 -10.10 -2.69 7.10
CA ASP A 48 -11.04 -3.80 7.22
C ASP A 48 -10.34 -5.16 7.39
N PHE A 49 -9.02 -5.21 7.32
CA PHE A 49 -8.26 -6.45 7.35
C PHE A 49 -8.28 -7.10 8.74
N ASN A 50 -8.81 -8.32 8.82
CA ASN A 50 -8.81 -9.07 10.07
C ASN A 50 -7.42 -9.63 10.40
N ILE A 51 -6.67 -8.89 11.22
CA ILE A 51 -5.34 -9.30 11.67
C ILE A 51 -5.35 -10.47 12.67
N SER A 52 -6.51 -10.91 13.18
CA SER A 52 -6.53 -11.97 14.21
C SER A 52 -5.99 -13.30 13.70
N GLU A 53 -6.15 -13.57 12.40
CA GLU A 53 -5.76 -14.83 11.74
C GLU A 53 -4.30 -14.85 11.26
N LEU A 54 -3.59 -13.72 11.37
CA LEU A 54 -2.20 -13.61 10.97
C LEU A 54 -1.24 -14.09 12.07
N ASP A 55 -0.12 -14.65 11.64
CA ASP A 55 1.01 -14.92 12.55
C ASP A 55 1.74 -13.62 12.95
N GLY A 56 2.73 -13.74 13.85
CA GLY A 56 3.47 -12.57 14.35
C GLY A 56 4.24 -11.83 13.26
N THR A 57 4.82 -12.56 12.30
CA THR A 57 5.59 -12.00 11.21
C THR A 57 4.69 -11.29 10.20
N GLU A 58 3.58 -11.92 9.82
CA GLU A 58 2.57 -11.33 8.93
C GLU A 58 1.95 -10.07 9.54
N LYS A 59 1.70 -10.05 10.86
CA LYS A 59 1.21 -8.87 11.59
C LYS A 59 2.19 -7.70 11.52
N ASP A 60 3.46 -7.96 11.76
CA ASP A 60 4.48 -6.91 11.69
C ASP A 60 4.65 -6.39 10.26
N GLU A 61 4.54 -7.27 9.27
CA GLU A 61 4.60 -6.90 7.86
C GLU A 61 3.40 -6.03 7.44
N ILE A 62 2.18 -6.39 7.85
CA ILE A 62 0.97 -5.57 7.62
C ILE A 62 1.10 -4.18 8.28
N LYS A 63 1.61 -4.10 9.51
CA LYS A 63 1.85 -2.81 10.16
C LYS A 63 2.84 -1.97 9.37
N ASN A 64 3.95 -2.56 8.92
CA ASN A 64 4.95 -1.87 8.12
C ASN A 64 4.37 -1.37 6.79
N ILE A 65 3.52 -2.17 6.14
CA ILE A 65 2.80 -1.77 4.93
C ILE A 65 1.87 -0.60 5.24
N LEU A 66 1.05 -0.68 6.30
CA LEU A 66 0.13 0.40 6.69
C LEU A 66 0.86 1.73 6.93
N PHE A 67 1.99 1.70 7.66
CA PHE A 67 2.80 2.89 7.88
C PHE A 67 3.36 3.45 6.57
N SER A 68 3.88 2.59 5.71
CA SER A 68 4.48 2.98 4.43
C SER A 68 3.43 3.59 3.49
N VAL A 69 2.27 2.93 3.34
CA VAL A 69 1.15 3.41 2.52
C VAL A 69 0.65 4.76 3.05
N SER A 70 0.49 4.91 4.37
CA SER A 70 0.07 6.18 4.97
C SER A 70 1.06 7.31 4.69
N SER A 71 2.37 7.03 4.73
CA SER A 71 3.41 8.01 4.38
C SER A 71 3.32 8.41 2.91
N ILE A 72 3.25 7.41 2.01
CA ILE A 72 3.14 7.63 0.57
C ILE A 72 1.90 8.47 0.24
N PHE A 73 0.74 8.13 0.80
CA PHE A 73 -0.50 8.86 0.57
C PHE A 73 -0.42 10.33 1.00
N ASN A 74 0.20 10.59 2.17
CA ASN A 74 0.40 11.95 2.66
C ASN A 74 1.39 12.76 1.81
N GLU A 75 2.38 12.10 1.19
CA GLU A 75 3.31 12.74 0.27
C GLU A 75 2.67 13.04 -1.08
N LEU A 76 1.87 12.10 -1.62
CA LEU A 76 1.13 12.29 -2.86
C LEU A 76 0.17 13.49 -2.76
N LYS A 77 -0.57 13.62 -1.65
CA LYS A 77 -1.44 14.79 -1.39
C LYS A 77 -0.72 16.15 -1.30
N LYS A 78 0.61 16.16 -1.20
CA LYS A 78 1.42 17.38 -1.13
C LYS A 78 2.08 17.74 -2.46
N LEU A 79 2.09 16.82 -3.43
CA LEU A 79 2.55 17.08 -4.80
C LEU A 79 1.51 17.94 -5.53
#